data_AF-A0A5A7RP13-F1
#
_entry.id   AF-A0A5A7RP13-F1
#
_cell.length_a   1.000
_cell.length_b   1.000
_cell.length_c   1.000
_cell.angle_alpha   90.00
_cell.angle_beta   90.00
_cell.angle_gamma   90.00
#
_symmetry.space_group_name_H-M   'P 1'
#
loop_
_entity.id
_entity.type
_entity.pdbx_description
1 polymer ?
#
loop_
_entity_poly.entity_id
_entity_poly.type
_entity_poly.pdbx_seq_one_letter_code
_entity_poly.pdbx_strand_id
1 'polypeptide(L)'
;MKKLMAVFVVLALLLGGASAIGVNEKIETGNGGSDATPLSAKSTEVFPEPVLSEKGNYIEVDMKGCAASFSPGKPVLPVYKKIFKFPLGTKIESIDVNLGEIKEMALSGKIMPAYEPVPPDMETRSIKQWEDKEVYSSNSYPDRWYDYRAMGGIEKGKHETIVVVSVYPVKYNPQEGKIEYAASAEINVNYKLPEQPLVKNDVYDLLILTPAQFSDALQPFVEHKNSHGISTMLVTLDDIYNSNYFPVQGRDNAEKVKYFIKDAIEQWGVKYVLLVGGRKPGIQEDWLMPVRYAWVYWVDEIKYTSDLYFADIYDADGNFSSWDTDGNGVFSEWNSFGPLKDKMDLYPDVYVGRWACRNKAEVKIMVDKTIAYETGTGTKQIVLAGGDNFEEGPEYEGEVVCDKAASYLPDFNPDKIYASQTDVTSDAMKAGMNEGAMFILMHGHGSPIYWSTHKPGNINPPVWEDGLKFYDLPTFFNKEYSIAVVGGCHTAMFNVSLTVHPWTGGIPSPEGLSWWLPENTTEEQSPLWAMLLSLLQLREMKETLTVMEWTSRIAWSLATGTWN
;
A
#
# COMPACT_ATOMS: atom_id res chain seq x y z
N MET A 1 -17.24 28.59 -31.05
CA MET A 1 -16.49 27.54 -31.76
C MET A 1 -15.06 27.50 -31.23
N LYS A 2 -14.89 26.98 -30.01
CA LYS A 2 -13.63 26.68 -29.32
C LYS A 2 -13.99 25.65 -28.24
N LYS A 3 -14.23 24.43 -28.70
CA LYS A 3 -14.51 23.22 -27.91
C LYS A 3 -14.07 22.08 -28.83
N LEU A 4 -12.87 21.51 -28.64
CA LEU A 4 -12.46 20.18 -29.13
C LEU A 4 -10.98 19.79 -28.93
N MET A 5 -10.10 20.62 -28.36
CA MET A 5 -8.69 20.23 -28.12
C MET A 5 -8.34 20.27 -26.64
N ALA A 6 -8.77 19.28 -25.87
CA ALA A 6 -8.27 18.98 -24.51
C ALA A 6 -8.72 17.58 -24.04
N VAL A 7 -8.77 16.59 -24.95
CA VAL A 7 -9.24 15.22 -24.63
C VAL A 7 -8.15 14.16 -24.82
N PHE A 8 -6.95 14.52 -25.30
CA PHE A 8 -5.95 13.53 -25.73
C PHE A 8 -4.77 13.27 -24.77
N VAL A 9 -4.64 14.00 -23.65
CA VAL A 9 -3.47 13.83 -22.75
C VAL A 9 -3.81 13.04 -21.47
N VAL A 10 -5.07 13.03 -21.03
CA VAL A 10 -5.51 12.28 -19.84
C VAL A 10 -5.65 10.76 -20.10
N LEU A 11 -5.69 10.33 -21.37
CA LEU A 11 -5.79 8.92 -21.74
C LEU A 11 -4.48 8.13 -21.61
N ALA A 12 -3.31 8.79 -21.64
CA ALA A 12 -2.01 8.12 -21.58
C ALA A 12 -1.56 7.75 -20.14
N LEU A 13 -2.03 8.49 -19.12
CA LEU A 13 -1.75 8.21 -17.71
C LEU A 13 -2.75 7.21 -17.08
N LEU A 14 -3.86 6.91 -17.77
CA LEU A 14 -4.90 5.97 -17.29
C LEU A 14 -4.67 4.50 -17.70
N LEU A 15 -3.59 4.18 -18.43
CA LEU A 15 -3.24 2.80 -18.81
C LEU A 15 -2.24 2.12 -17.87
N GLY A 16 -1.81 2.79 -16.80
CA GLY A 16 -0.98 2.21 -15.73
C GLY A 16 -1.77 1.42 -14.66
N GLY A 17 -3.10 1.46 -14.70
CA GLY A 17 -3.96 0.65 -13.83
C GLY A 17 -4.11 -0.76 -14.39
N ALA A 18 -3.74 -1.77 -13.59
CA ALA A 18 -3.86 -3.19 -13.89
C ALA A 18 -5.20 -3.53 -14.58
N SER A 19 -5.15 -3.69 -15.90
CA SER A 19 -6.21 -4.36 -16.64
C SER A 19 -6.02 -5.85 -16.40
N ALA A 20 -6.53 -6.36 -15.28
CA ALA A 20 -6.76 -7.79 -15.11
C ALA A 20 -7.87 -8.19 -16.09
N ILE A 21 -7.51 -8.43 -17.36
CA ILE A 21 -8.39 -9.11 -18.30
C ILE A 21 -8.44 -10.56 -17.81
N GLY A 22 -9.49 -10.87 -17.04
CA GLY A 22 -9.85 -12.24 -16.70
C GLY A 22 -10.23 -12.98 -17.97
N VAL A 23 -9.30 -13.73 -18.54
CA VAL A 23 -9.60 -14.71 -19.57
C VAL A 23 -9.98 -16.00 -18.86
N ASN A 24 -11.16 -16.49 -19.21
CA ASN A 24 -11.71 -17.76 -18.75
C ASN A 24 -10.97 -18.88 -19.51
N GLU A 25 -9.87 -19.39 -18.97
CA GLU A 25 -9.15 -20.52 -19.57
C GLU A 25 -9.54 -21.84 -18.92
N LYS A 26 -9.80 -22.84 -19.77
CA LYS A 26 -10.00 -24.23 -19.36
C LYS A 26 -8.67 -24.78 -18.84
N ILE A 27 -8.56 -24.90 -17.53
CA ILE A 27 -7.53 -25.71 -16.88
C ILE A 27 -7.92 -27.18 -17.12
N GLU A 28 -7.15 -27.90 -17.94
CA GLU A 28 -7.29 -29.35 -18.03
C GLU A 28 -6.81 -29.96 -16.72
N THR A 29 -7.74 -30.52 -15.95
CA THR A 29 -7.46 -31.23 -14.70
C THR A 29 -7.03 -32.67 -15.03
N GLY A 30 -5.72 -32.89 -15.06
CA GLY A 30 -5.14 -34.23 -15.15
C GLY A 30 -5.18 -34.94 -13.80
N ASN A 31 -5.90 -36.07 -13.70
CA ASN A 31 -5.90 -36.93 -12.52
C ASN A 31 -4.52 -37.57 -12.31
N GLY A 32 -4.06 -37.59 -11.06
CA GLY A 32 -2.77 -38.11 -10.63
C GLY A 32 -2.49 -39.54 -11.13
N GLY A 33 -1.49 -39.65 -12.00
CA GLY A 33 -0.86 -40.88 -12.47
C GLY A 33 0.62 -40.59 -12.73
N SER A 34 1.47 -41.54 -12.36
CA SER A 34 2.92 -41.41 -12.15
C SER A 34 3.80 -41.25 -13.41
N ASP A 35 3.37 -40.44 -14.37
CA ASP A 35 4.21 -39.90 -15.45
C ASP A 35 3.76 -38.45 -15.66
N ALA A 36 4.55 -37.48 -15.20
CA ALA A 36 4.16 -36.07 -15.23
C ALA A 36 4.12 -35.57 -16.69
N THR A 37 2.93 -35.57 -17.31
CA THR A 37 2.70 -34.89 -18.58
C THR A 37 3.04 -33.40 -18.38
N PRO A 38 3.94 -32.81 -19.18
CA PRO A 38 4.21 -31.38 -19.12
C PRO A 38 2.91 -30.60 -19.34
N LEU A 39 2.55 -29.74 -18.39
CA LEU A 39 1.38 -28.86 -18.53
C LEU A 39 1.83 -27.56 -19.19
N SER A 40 0.97 -26.98 -20.03
CA SER A 40 1.24 -25.70 -20.68
C SER A 40 0.02 -24.78 -20.61
N ALA A 41 0.23 -23.50 -20.30
CA ALA A 41 -0.77 -22.44 -20.44
C ALA A 41 -0.38 -21.54 -21.62
N LYS A 42 -1.34 -21.13 -22.44
CA LYS A 42 -1.08 -20.46 -23.71
C LYS A 42 -1.92 -19.20 -23.88
N SER A 43 -1.31 -18.14 -24.38
CA SER A 43 -2.03 -16.93 -24.81
C SER A 43 -1.53 -16.47 -26.16
N THR A 44 -2.42 -15.98 -27.01
CA THR A 44 -2.04 -15.36 -28.29
C THR A 44 -2.58 -13.94 -28.31
N GLU A 45 -1.68 -13.00 -28.54
CA GLU A 45 -1.98 -11.58 -28.53
C GLU A 45 -1.64 -10.97 -29.88
N VAL A 46 -2.53 -10.12 -30.39
CA VAL A 46 -2.34 -9.42 -31.66
C VAL A 46 -2.09 -7.95 -31.36
N PHE A 47 -1.04 -7.41 -31.95
CA PHE A 47 -0.63 -6.03 -31.76
C PHE A 47 -1.00 -5.21 -33.00
N PRO A 48 -1.69 -4.08 -32.83
CA PRO A 48 -1.87 -3.13 -33.92
C PRO A 48 -0.56 -2.43 -34.24
N GLU A 49 -0.52 -1.78 -35.41
CA GLU A 49 0.62 -0.94 -35.79
C GLU A 49 0.86 0.17 -34.75
N PRO A 50 2.13 0.45 -34.37
CA PRO A 50 2.46 1.54 -33.47
C PRO A 50 2.00 2.90 -34.02
N VAL A 51 1.50 3.75 -33.13
CA VAL A 51 1.16 5.15 -33.45
C VAL A 51 2.32 6.03 -32.99
N LEU A 52 2.88 6.78 -33.94
CA LEU A 52 3.94 7.76 -33.66
C LEU A 52 3.33 9.16 -33.53
N SER A 53 3.74 9.88 -32.49
CA SER A 53 3.39 11.30 -32.32
C SER A 53 4.60 12.12 -31.91
N GLU A 54 4.71 13.34 -32.44
CA GLU A 54 5.78 14.27 -32.08
C GLU A 54 5.47 14.94 -30.74
N LYS A 55 6.48 15.01 -29.86
CA LYS A 55 6.41 15.66 -28.55
C LYS A 55 7.69 16.41 -28.27
N GLY A 56 7.67 17.72 -28.52
CA GLY A 56 8.86 18.55 -28.47
C GLY A 56 9.88 18.08 -29.52
N ASN A 57 11.08 17.70 -29.06
CA ASN A 57 12.16 17.23 -29.92
C ASN A 57 12.20 15.69 -30.07
N TYR A 58 11.23 14.98 -29.50
CA TYR A 58 11.20 13.52 -29.45
C TYR A 58 9.93 12.95 -30.08
N ILE A 59 9.95 11.64 -30.31
CA ILE A 59 8.81 10.83 -30.72
C ILE A 59 8.28 10.05 -29.51
N GLU A 60 6.98 10.07 -29.33
CA GLU A 60 6.25 9.17 -28.46
C GLU A 60 5.71 8.00 -29.30
N VAL A 61 5.91 6.78 -28.81
CA VAL A 61 5.46 5.55 -29.47
C VAL A 61 4.38 4.91 -28.62
N ASP A 62 3.15 4.91 -29.12
CA ASP A 62 2.02 4.25 -28.47
C ASP A 62 1.60 3.00 -29.24
N MET A 63 1.10 2.01 -28.50
CA MET A 63 0.50 0.81 -29.09
C MET A 63 -0.68 0.37 -28.24
N LYS A 64 -1.87 0.39 -28.84
CA LYS A 64 -3.11 0.03 -28.14
C LYS A 64 -2.98 -1.36 -27.49
N GLY A 65 -3.34 -1.42 -26.21
CA GLY A 65 -3.27 -2.64 -25.40
C GLY A 65 -1.93 -2.84 -24.69
N CYS A 66 -0.95 -1.95 -24.92
CA CYS A 66 0.32 -1.93 -24.21
C CYS A 66 0.35 -0.77 -23.20
N ALA A 67 1.13 -0.95 -22.14
CA ALA A 67 1.55 0.14 -21.25
C ALA A 67 2.88 0.73 -21.75
N ALA A 68 3.28 1.88 -21.21
CA ALA A 68 4.59 2.45 -21.45
C ALA A 68 5.65 1.87 -20.49
N SER A 69 6.84 1.56 -20.99
CA SER A 69 7.99 1.17 -20.18
C SER A 69 8.75 2.39 -19.69
N PHE A 70 8.94 2.48 -18.37
CA PHE A 70 9.66 3.58 -17.74
C PHE A 70 10.96 3.07 -17.12
N SER A 71 12.08 3.52 -17.65
CA SER A 71 13.41 3.30 -17.08
C SER A 71 14.21 4.58 -17.29
N PRO A 72 14.60 5.30 -16.23
CA PRO A 72 15.15 6.65 -16.34
C PRO A 72 16.24 6.79 -17.39
N GLY A 73 16.06 7.77 -18.26
CA GLY A 73 16.95 8.08 -19.37
C GLY A 73 16.91 7.11 -20.56
N LYS A 74 16.18 6.00 -20.47
CA LYS A 74 16.01 5.04 -21.58
C LYS A 74 14.75 5.34 -22.39
N PRO A 75 14.70 4.95 -23.68
CA PRO A 75 13.53 5.16 -24.54
C PRO A 75 12.23 4.59 -23.93
N VAL A 76 11.17 5.38 -23.93
CA VAL A 76 9.82 4.94 -23.52
C VAL A 76 9.20 4.16 -24.67
N LEU A 77 9.04 2.85 -24.47
CA LEU A 77 8.50 1.93 -25.47
C LEU A 77 7.27 1.17 -24.96
N PRO A 78 6.35 0.76 -25.84
CA PRO A 78 5.24 -0.11 -25.48
C PRO A 78 5.69 -1.45 -24.89
N VAL A 79 5.04 -1.87 -23.80
CA VAL A 79 5.19 -3.18 -23.15
C VAL A 79 3.81 -3.78 -22.91
N TYR A 80 3.62 -5.01 -23.36
CA TYR A 80 2.43 -5.81 -23.07
C TYR A 80 2.70 -6.75 -21.89
N LYS A 81 1.76 -6.86 -20.95
CA LYS A 81 1.91 -7.77 -19.79
C LYS A 81 0.79 -8.80 -19.78
N LYS A 82 1.16 -10.08 -19.88
CA LYS A 82 0.23 -11.20 -19.65
C LYS A 82 0.44 -11.75 -18.25
N ILE A 83 -0.66 -11.98 -17.53
CA ILE A 83 -0.64 -12.60 -16.20
C ILE A 83 -1.23 -14.00 -16.30
N PHE A 84 -0.47 -15.01 -15.86
CA PHE A 84 -0.93 -16.37 -15.64
C PHE A 84 -0.94 -16.66 -14.14
N LYS A 85 -1.91 -17.46 -13.70
CA LYS A 85 -2.13 -17.78 -12.28
C LYS A 85 -2.23 -19.27 -12.12
N PHE A 86 -1.48 -19.81 -11.16
CA PHE A 86 -1.43 -21.23 -10.87
C PHE A 86 -1.59 -21.44 -9.36
N PRO A 87 -1.94 -22.66 -8.89
CA PRO A 87 -1.83 -22.98 -7.46
C PRO A 87 -0.43 -22.65 -6.93
N LEU A 88 -0.34 -22.04 -5.74
CA LEU A 88 0.94 -21.68 -5.13
C LEU A 88 1.91 -22.87 -5.07
N GLY A 89 3.18 -22.64 -5.40
CA GLY A 89 4.23 -23.66 -5.47
C GLY A 89 4.36 -24.33 -6.84
N THR A 90 3.61 -23.87 -7.85
CA THR A 90 3.77 -24.33 -9.23
C THR A 90 5.14 -23.93 -9.78
N LYS A 91 5.91 -24.92 -10.26
CA LYS A 91 7.23 -24.70 -10.85
C LYS A 91 7.11 -24.33 -12.32
N ILE A 92 7.62 -23.17 -12.69
CA ILE A 92 7.69 -22.73 -14.09
C ILE A 92 8.95 -23.33 -14.72
N GLU A 93 8.77 -24.20 -15.71
CA GLU A 93 9.87 -24.92 -16.36
C GLU A 93 10.47 -24.12 -17.52
N SER A 94 9.62 -23.49 -18.34
CA SER A 94 10.04 -22.56 -19.39
C SER A 94 8.93 -21.59 -19.77
N ILE A 95 9.34 -20.45 -20.35
CA ILE A 95 8.43 -19.51 -21.02
C ILE A 95 8.96 -19.27 -22.43
N ASP A 96 8.15 -19.65 -23.42
CA ASP A 96 8.45 -19.55 -24.83
C ASP A 96 7.52 -18.52 -25.47
N VAL A 97 8.08 -17.42 -25.98
CA VAL A 97 7.33 -16.38 -26.68
C VAL A 97 7.71 -16.38 -28.16
N ASN A 98 6.78 -16.83 -29.00
CA ASN A 98 6.94 -16.82 -30.45
C ASN A 98 6.29 -15.57 -31.02
N LEU A 99 7.10 -14.68 -31.59
CA LEU A 99 6.59 -13.48 -32.25
C LEU A 99 6.09 -13.81 -33.65
N GLY A 100 5.03 -13.11 -34.06
CA GLY A 100 4.57 -13.11 -35.43
C GLY A 100 5.49 -12.32 -36.37
N GLU A 101 4.91 -11.85 -37.48
CA GLU A 101 5.63 -11.01 -38.45
C GLU A 101 6.23 -9.77 -37.76
N ILE A 102 7.53 -9.56 -37.97
CA ILE A 102 8.24 -8.34 -37.55
C ILE A 102 8.27 -7.37 -38.72
N LYS A 103 7.85 -6.13 -38.46
CA LYS A 103 7.82 -5.05 -39.43
C LYS A 103 8.74 -3.92 -38.98
N GLU A 104 9.23 -3.15 -39.94
CA GLU A 104 10.06 -1.98 -39.68
C GLU A 104 9.28 -0.68 -39.95
N MET A 105 9.56 0.34 -39.15
CA MET A 105 9.05 1.69 -39.36
C MET A 105 10.18 2.70 -39.10
N ALA A 106 10.47 3.54 -40.09
CA ALA A 106 11.45 4.62 -39.96
C ALA A 106 10.90 5.73 -39.06
N LEU A 107 11.77 6.33 -38.26
CA LEU A 107 11.45 7.43 -37.36
C LEU A 107 11.96 8.75 -37.92
N SER A 108 11.21 9.84 -37.70
CA SER A 108 11.63 11.20 -38.03
C SER A 108 12.60 11.81 -36.99
N GLY A 109 12.82 11.13 -35.87
CA GLY A 109 13.54 11.62 -34.70
C GLY A 109 13.78 10.54 -33.66
N LYS A 110 14.34 10.93 -32.51
CA LYS A 110 14.63 10.00 -31.42
C LYS A 110 13.38 9.75 -30.56
N ILE A 111 13.25 8.53 -30.03
CA ILE A 111 12.19 8.22 -29.06
C ILE A 111 12.45 8.94 -27.74
N MET A 112 11.39 9.40 -27.08
CA MET A 112 11.45 10.13 -25.82
C MET A 112 12.08 9.26 -24.70
N PRO A 113 13.10 9.77 -23.98
CA PRO A 113 13.62 9.08 -22.81
C PRO A 113 12.68 9.24 -21.60
N ALA A 114 12.59 8.22 -20.76
CA ALA A 114 11.81 8.29 -19.53
C ALA A 114 12.43 9.28 -18.53
N TYR A 115 11.57 9.98 -17.79
CA TYR A 115 11.98 10.85 -16.69
C TYR A 115 12.54 10.04 -15.51
N GLU A 116 13.42 10.67 -14.72
CA GLU A 116 13.73 10.17 -13.38
C GLU A 116 12.49 10.29 -12.49
N PRO A 117 12.12 9.24 -11.73
CA PRO A 117 11.11 9.34 -10.69
C PRO A 117 11.48 10.47 -9.73
N VAL A 118 10.63 11.48 -9.67
CA VAL A 118 10.73 12.55 -8.68
C VAL A 118 9.90 12.18 -7.45
N PRO A 119 10.42 12.44 -6.25
CA PRO A 119 9.63 12.34 -5.03
C PRO A 119 8.40 13.25 -5.12
N PRO A 120 7.29 12.90 -4.46
CA PRO A 120 6.11 13.75 -4.46
C PRO A 120 6.38 15.14 -3.86
N ASP A 121 7.29 15.28 -2.89
CA ASP A 121 7.56 16.58 -2.25
C ASP A 121 8.22 17.63 -3.17
N MET A 122 8.88 17.24 -4.28
CA MET A 122 9.51 18.09 -5.32
C MET A 122 10.43 19.24 -4.83
N GLU A 123 10.58 19.47 -3.52
CA GLU A 123 11.33 20.59 -2.92
C GLU A 123 12.85 20.47 -3.15
N THR A 124 13.34 19.30 -3.55
CA THR A 124 14.79 19.03 -3.59
C THR A 124 15.36 18.63 -4.96
N ARG A 125 14.54 18.39 -6.00
CA ARG A 125 15.05 17.92 -7.31
C ARG A 125 14.23 18.43 -8.49
N SER A 126 14.90 19.04 -9.47
CA SER A 126 14.31 19.29 -10.78
C SER A 126 14.06 17.97 -11.51
N ILE A 127 12.94 17.87 -12.26
CA ILE A 127 12.66 16.74 -13.14
C ILE A 127 13.81 16.59 -14.12
N LYS A 128 14.54 15.47 -14.04
CA LYS A 128 15.63 15.16 -14.96
C LYS A 128 15.15 14.24 -16.04
N GLN A 129 15.46 14.64 -17.27
CA GLN A 129 15.31 13.85 -18.48
C GLN A 129 16.63 13.92 -19.24
N TRP A 130 17.23 12.77 -19.53
CA TRP A 130 18.46 12.68 -20.31
C TRP A 130 18.39 11.48 -21.24
N GLU A 131 19.19 11.47 -22.30
CA GLU A 131 19.39 10.28 -23.12
C GLU A 131 20.48 9.42 -22.47
N ASP A 132 20.17 8.17 -22.12
CA ASP A 132 21.16 7.17 -21.75
C ASP A 132 22.09 6.94 -22.95
N LYS A 133 23.35 7.35 -22.82
CA LYS A 133 24.31 7.35 -23.92
C LYS A 133 24.56 5.95 -24.49
N GLU A 134 24.56 4.93 -23.65
CA GLU A 134 24.80 3.55 -24.09
C GLU A 134 23.59 3.04 -24.88
N VAL A 135 22.37 3.28 -24.37
CA VAL A 135 21.14 2.84 -25.02
C VAL A 135 20.89 3.60 -26.33
N TYR A 136 21.03 4.92 -26.34
CA TYR A 136 20.81 5.75 -27.56
C TYR A 136 21.93 5.62 -28.60
N SER A 137 23.02 4.93 -28.26
CA SER A 137 24.07 4.54 -29.21
C SER A 137 24.05 3.05 -29.54
N SER A 138 23.07 2.30 -29.02
CA SER A 138 22.96 0.86 -29.24
C SER A 138 22.27 0.53 -30.58
N ASN A 139 22.41 -0.72 -31.02
CA ASN A 139 21.74 -1.21 -32.21
C ASN A 139 20.30 -1.65 -31.95
N SER A 140 19.91 -1.90 -30.69
CA SER A 140 18.58 -2.37 -30.34
C SER A 140 18.26 -2.17 -28.86
N TYR A 141 17.06 -1.70 -28.55
CA TYR A 141 16.53 -1.56 -27.21
C TYR A 141 15.00 -1.80 -27.16
N PRO A 142 14.48 -2.61 -26.22
CA PRO A 142 15.24 -3.52 -25.36
C PRO A 142 15.96 -4.60 -26.19
N ASP A 143 17.01 -5.20 -25.61
CA ASP A 143 17.80 -6.26 -26.24
C ASP A 143 17.01 -7.57 -26.40
N ARG A 144 16.06 -7.82 -25.51
CA ARG A 144 15.14 -8.97 -25.51
C ARG A 144 13.73 -8.60 -25.94
N TRP A 145 13.00 -9.57 -26.47
CA TRP A 145 11.60 -9.42 -26.88
C TRP A 145 10.59 -9.70 -25.76
N TYR A 146 11.04 -10.35 -24.69
CA TYR A 146 10.22 -10.59 -23.51
C TYR A 146 11.09 -10.80 -22.28
N ASP A 147 10.46 -10.71 -21.11
CA ASP A 147 10.98 -11.13 -19.82
C ASP A 147 9.84 -11.71 -18.99
N TYR A 148 10.14 -12.37 -17.87
CA TYR A 148 9.10 -12.79 -16.94
C TYR A 148 9.53 -12.68 -15.48
N ARG A 149 8.53 -12.60 -14.61
CA ARG A 149 8.69 -12.75 -13.16
C ARG A 149 7.59 -13.64 -12.62
N ALA A 150 7.90 -14.41 -11.58
CA ALA A 150 6.93 -15.19 -10.83
C ALA A 150 6.96 -14.74 -9.37
N MET A 151 5.79 -14.67 -8.72
CA MET A 151 5.60 -14.22 -7.34
C MET A 151 4.57 -15.14 -6.66
N GLY A 152 4.63 -15.30 -5.33
CA GLY A 152 3.63 -16.01 -4.53
C GLY A 152 2.72 -15.00 -3.84
N GLY A 153 1.40 -15.23 -3.81
CA GLY A 153 0.53 -14.32 -3.07
C GLY A 153 -0.92 -14.75 -3.04
N ILE A 154 -1.75 -13.97 -2.33
CA ILE A 154 -3.19 -14.20 -2.23
C ILE A 154 -3.98 -13.27 -3.16
N GLU A 155 -4.85 -13.86 -3.96
CA GLU A 155 -5.82 -13.11 -4.76
C GLU A 155 -7.22 -13.70 -4.60
N LYS A 156 -8.18 -12.85 -4.21
CA LYS A 156 -9.58 -13.23 -3.98
C LYS A 156 -9.71 -14.47 -3.08
N GLY A 157 -8.89 -14.54 -2.03
CA GLY A 157 -8.88 -15.62 -1.05
C GLY A 157 -8.17 -16.91 -1.48
N LYS A 158 -7.48 -16.93 -2.62
CA LYS A 158 -6.71 -18.09 -3.12
C LYS A 158 -5.23 -17.78 -3.16
N HIS A 159 -4.41 -18.71 -2.68
CA HIS A 159 -2.95 -18.63 -2.78
C HIS A 159 -2.50 -19.08 -4.17
N GLU A 160 -1.84 -18.19 -4.90
CA GLU A 160 -1.50 -18.36 -6.31
C GLU A 160 -0.01 -18.07 -6.56
N THR A 161 0.62 -18.88 -7.41
CA THR A 161 1.84 -18.48 -8.12
C THR A 161 1.42 -17.60 -9.29
N ILE A 162 1.77 -16.31 -9.24
CA ILE A 162 1.42 -15.29 -10.22
C ILE A 162 2.61 -15.08 -11.15
N VAL A 163 2.46 -15.44 -12.42
CA VAL A 163 3.49 -15.29 -13.46
C VAL A 163 3.14 -14.12 -14.36
N VAL A 164 4.00 -13.11 -14.43
CA VAL A 164 3.84 -11.96 -15.31
C VAL A 164 4.87 -12.05 -16.43
N VAL A 165 4.39 -12.31 -17.64
CA VAL A 165 5.20 -12.28 -18.87
C VAL A 165 5.09 -10.88 -19.47
N SER A 166 6.21 -10.16 -19.51
CA SER A 166 6.32 -8.85 -20.16
C SER A 166 6.83 -9.05 -21.57
N VAL A 167 6.00 -8.80 -22.58
CA VAL A 167 6.38 -8.81 -24.00
C VAL A 167 6.70 -7.37 -24.41
N TYR A 168 7.80 -7.19 -25.11
CA TYR A 168 8.25 -5.91 -25.69
C TYR A 168 7.94 -5.93 -27.19
N PRO A 169 6.70 -5.63 -27.62
CA PRO A 169 6.30 -5.76 -29.02
C PRO A 169 6.99 -4.76 -29.95
N VAL A 170 7.68 -3.76 -29.40
CA VAL A 170 8.44 -2.76 -30.16
C VAL A 170 9.88 -2.73 -29.64
N LYS A 171 10.83 -2.78 -30.57
CA LYS A 171 12.25 -2.48 -30.34
C LYS A 171 12.65 -1.24 -31.12
N TYR A 172 13.49 -0.43 -30.49
CA TYR A 172 14.09 0.76 -31.08
C TYR A 172 15.53 0.48 -31.48
N ASN A 173 15.88 0.85 -32.71
CA ASN A 173 17.23 0.78 -33.24
C ASN A 173 17.76 2.21 -33.43
N PRO A 174 18.34 2.84 -32.38
CA PRO A 174 18.69 4.25 -32.39
C PRO A 174 19.64 4.68 -33.51
N GLN A 175 20.65 3.85 -33.83
CA GLN A 175 21.64 4.17 -34.86
C GLN A 175 21.03 4.26 -36.26
N GLU A 176 20.03 3.43 -36.53
CA GLU A 176 19.34 3.38 -37.82
C GLU A 176 18.13 4.31 -37.87
N GLY A 177 17.72 4.90 -36.73
CA GLY A 177 16.57 5.78 -36.65
C GLY A 177 15.27 5.07 -37.03
N LYS A 178 15.08 3.83 -36.56
CA LYS A 178 13.90 3.02 -36.88
C LYS A 178 13.42 2.22 -35.66
N ILE A 179 12.18 1.72 -35.74
CA ILE A 179 11.65 0.69 -34.85
C ILE A 179 11.38 -0.60 -35.61
N GLU A 180 11.50 -1.71 -34.90
CA GLU A 180 10.98 -3.01 -35.27
C GLU A 180 9.78 -3.32 -34.38
N TYR A 181 8.67 -3.79 -34.95
CA TYR A 181 7.49 -4.15 -34.17
C TYR A 181 6.87 -5.47 -34.62
N ALA A 182 6.42 -6.26 -33.65
CA ALA A 182 5.76 -7.54 -33.88
C ALA A 182 4.25 -7.36 -34.08
N ALA A 183 3.67 -8.05 -35.06
CA ALA A 183 2.22 -8.06 -35.29
C ALA A 183 1.45 -8.94 -34.27
N SER A 184 2.13 -9.88 -33.63
CA SER A 184 1.54 -10.77 -32.62
C SER A 184 2.61 -11.42 -31.73
N ALA A 185 2.17 -11.97 -30.60
CA ALA A 185 2.97 -12.85 -29.75
C ALA A 185 2.14 -14.05 -29.29
N GLU A 186 2.67 -15.26 -29.47
CA GLU A 186 2.17 -16.48 -28.84
C GLU A 186 3.04 -16.80 -27.62
N ILE A 187 2.45 -16.75 -26.44
CA ILE A 187 3.09 -16.98 -25.15
C ILE A 187 2.71 -18.38 -24.69
N ASN A 188 3.71 -19.23 -24.46
CA ASN A 188 3.55 -20.57 -23.91
C ASN A 188 4.32 -20.67 -22.58
N VAL A 189 3.61 -20.95 -21.49
CA VAL A 189 4.19 -21.18 -20.15
C VAL A 189 4.12 -22.67 -19.86
N ASN A 190 5.26 -23.35 -19.79
CA ASN A 190 5.35 -24.75 -19.41
C ASN A 190 5.61 -24.85 -17.90
N TYR A 191 4.86 -25.71 -17.21
CA TYR A 191 4.88 -25.77 -15.76
C TYR A 191 4.57 -27.16 -15.19
N LYS A 192 4.97 -27.33 -13.92
CA LYS A 192 4.64 -28.49 -13.09
C LYS A 192 3.88 -28.04 -11.85
N LEU A 193 2.68 -28.59 -11.65
CA LEU A 193 1.87 -28.35 -10.45
C LEU A 193 2.53 -28.91 -9.18
N PRO A 194 2.29 -28.29 -8.02
CA PRO A 194 2.74 -28.84 -6.74
C PRO A 194 2.10 -30.21 -6.47
N GLU A 195 2.83 -31.12 -5.83
CA GLU A 195 2.36 -32.48 -5.54
C GLU A 195 1.28 -32.52 -4.45
N GLN A 196 1.23 -31.51 -3.58
CA GLN A 196 0.29 -31.38 -2.48
C GLN A 196 -0.31 -29.97 -2.48
N PRO A 197 -1.59 -29.82 -2.11
CA PRO A 197 -2.17 -28.51 -1.88
C PRO A 197 -1.47 -27.83 -0.69
N LEU A 198 -1.29 -26.51 -0.79
CA LEU A 198 -0.74 -25.69 0.30
C LEU A 198 -1.60 -25.80 1.58
N VAL A 199 -2.91 -25.59 1.42
CA VAL A 199 -3.89 -25.59 2.51
C VAL A 199 -4.44 -27.00 2.70
N LYS A 200 -4.29 -27.55 3.90
CA LYS A 200 -4.76 -28.89 4.26
C LYS A 200 -6.19 -28.90 4.77
N ASN A 201 -6.58 -27.87 5.54
CA ASN A 201 -7.93 -27.69 6.06
C ASN A 201 -8.34 -26.22 5.95
N ASP A 202 -9.63 -25.97 5.74
CA ASP A 202 -10.24 -24.62 5.68
C ASP A 202 -11.19 -24.49 6.87
N VAL A 203 -10.63 -24.13 8.03
CA VAL A 203 -11.29 -24.16 9.36
C VAL A 203 -11.59 -22.75 9.87
N TYR A 204 -10.64 -21.83 9.68
CA TYR A 204 -10.75 -20.45 10.15
C TYR A 204 -10.47 -19.49 9.01
N ASP A 205 -11.27 -18.43 8.90
CA ASP A 205 -11.07 -17.36 7.93
C ASP A 205 -10.14 -16.27 8.49
N LEU A 206 -10.38 -15.89 9.76
CA LEU A 206 -9.69 -14.81 10.47
C LEU A 206 -8.88 -15.35 11.64
N LEU A 207 -7.60 -15.00 11.68
CA LEU A 207 -6.72 -15.21 12.82
C LEU A 207 -6.44 -13.88 13.53
N ILE A 208 -6.78 -13.79 14.80
CA ILE A 208 -6.45 -12.66 15.67
C ILE A 208 -5.25 -13.07 16.52
N LEU A 209 -4.15 -12.34 16.37
CA LEU A 209 -2.96 -12.50 17.21
C LEU A 209 -2.90 -11.36 18.21
N THR A 210 -2.64 -11.66 19.48
CA THR A 210 -2.68 -10.63 20.53
C THR A 210 -1.84 -10.96 21.77
N PRO A 211 -1.35 -9.97 22.56
CA PRO A 211 -0.90 -10.21 23.92
C PRO A 211 -2.01 -10.82 24.79
N ALA A 212 -1.66 -11.73 25.69
CA ALA A 212 -2.62 -12.41 26.56
C ALA A 212 -3.54 -11.42 27.31
N GLN A 213 -2.99 -10.28 27.74
CA GLN A 213 -3.73 -9.23 28.45
C GLN A 213 -4.91 -8.62 27.67
N PHE A 214 -5.00 -8.76 26.35
CA PHE A 214 -6.10 -8.19 25.54
C PHE A 214 -7.17 -9.20 25.15
N SER A 215 -6.95 -10.49 25.44
CA SER A 215 -7.78 -11.59 24.93
C SER A 215 -9.25 -11.51 25.36
N ASP A 216 -9.51 -11.15 26.62
CA ASP A 216 -10.88 -11.02 27.14
C ASP A 216 -11.65 -9.88 26.45
N ALA A 217 -10.97 -8.76 26.19
CA ALA A 217 -11.58 -7.58 25.56
C ALA A 217 -11.92 -7.83 24.09
N LEU A 218 -11.28 -8.82 23.45
CA LEU A 218 -11.50 -9.19 22.06
C LEU A 218 -12.60 -10.22 21.85
N GLN A 219 -13.07 -10.91 22.91
CA GLN A 219 -14.10 -11.94 22.77
C GLN A 219 -15.39 -11.45 22.08
N PRO A 220 -15.93 -10.25 22.39
CA PRO A 220 -17.12 -9.74 21.70
C PRO A 220 -16.91 -9.59 20.18
N PHE A 221 -15.69 -9.25 19.74
CA PHE A 221 -15.36 -9.17 18.32
C PHE A 221 -15.25 -10.55 17.67
N VAL A 222 -14.65 -11.53 18.36
CA VAL A 222 -14.61 -12.93 17.91
C VAL A 222 -16.03 -13.47 17.73
N GLU A 223 -16.91 -13.26 18.72
CA GLU A 223 -18.31 -13.67 18.66
C GLU A 223 -19.06 -12.97 17.53
N HIS A 224 -18.86 -11.66 17.37
CA HIS A 224 -19.44 -10.88 16.29
C HIS A 224 -19.05 -11.44 14.92
N LYS A 225 -17.75 -11.67 14.66
CA LYS A 225 -17.27 -12.22 13.38
C LYS A 225 -17.82 -13.62 13.10
N ASN A 226 -17.82 -14.49 14.11
CA ASN A 226 -18.42 -15.81 13.97
C ASN A 226 -19.93 -15.73 13.65
N SER A 227 -20.67 -14.82 14.28
CA SER A 227 -22.10 -14.61 13.98
C SER A 227 -22.37 -14.07 12.57
N HIS A 228 -21.37 -13.46 11.93
CA HIS A 228 -21.43 -12.94 10.56
C HIS A 228 -20.78 -13.91 9.55
N GLY A 229 -20.57 -15.17 9.94
CA GLY A 229 -20.06 -16.22 9.06
C GLY A 229 -18.56 -16.14 8.76
N ILE A 230 -17.79 -15.40 9.56
CA ILE A 230 -16.33 -15.33 9.47
C ILE A 230 -15.76 -16.16 10.62
N SER A 231 -15.33 -17.39 10.32
CA SER A 231 -14.79 -18.30 11.33
C SER A 231 -13.51 -17.71 11.92
N THR A 232 -13.53 -17.39 13.22
CA THR A 232 -12.48 -16.57 13.84
C THR A 232 -11.75 -17.32 14.95
N MET A 233 -10.43 -17.36 14.86
CA MET A 233 -9.54 -17.93 15.87
C MET A 233 -8.75 -16.81 16.57
N LEU A 234 -8.77 -16.78 17.91
CA LEU A 234 -7.96 -15.88 18.72
C LEU A 234 -6.81 -16.65 19.36
N VAL A 235 -5.58 -16.20 19.12
CA VAL A 235 -4.35 -16.82 19.63
C VAL A 235 -3.51 -15.77 20.34
N THR A 236 -3.02 -16.11 21.53
CA THR A 236 -2.14 -15.23 22.27
C THR A 236 -0.68 -15.41 21.87
N LEU A 237 0.16 -14.38 22.05
CA LEU A 237 1.61 -14.52 21.84
C LEU A 237 2.23 -15.61 22.73
N ASP A 238 1.72 -15.79 23.95
CA ASP A 238 2.16 -16.86 24.84
C ASP A 238 1.81 -18.24 24.27
N ASP A 239 0.66 -18.39 23.59
CA ASP A 239 0.31 -19.64 22.91
C ASP A 239 1.29 -19.98 21.79
N ILE A 240 1.70 -18.96 21.01
CA ILE A 240 2.69 -19.11 19.95
C ILE A 240 4.04 -19.54 20.55
N TYR A 241 4.52 -18.81 21.55
CA TYR A 241 5.86 -19.01 22.09
C TYR A 241 5.99 -20.30 22.91
N ASN A 242 4.89 -20.80 23.49
CA ASN A 242 4.84 -22.05 24.23
C ASN A 242 4.49 -23.28 23.35
N SER A 243 4.36 -23.10 22.04
CA SER A 243 4.01 -24.18 21.09
C SER A 243 2.65 -24.85 21.38
N ASN A 244 1.64 -24.08 21.79
CA ASN A 244 0.33 -24.63 22.18
C ASN A 244 -0.46 -25.17 20.98
N TYR A 245 -0.21 -24.66 19.77
CA TYR A 245 -0.88 -25.09 18.54
C TYR A 245 0.08 -25.73 17.53
N PHE A 246 1.24 -25.13 17.32
CA PHE A 246 2.27 -25.59 16.38
C PHE A 246 3.65 -25.55 17.05
N PRO A 247 4.62 -26.39 16.61
CA PRO A 247 6.00 -26.26 17.06
C PRO A 247 6.56 -24.88 16.73
N VAL A 248 7.08 -24.18 17.73
CA VAL A 248 7.65 -22.84 17.54
C VAL A 248 8.88 -22.89 16.61
N GLN A 249 8.90 -22.00 15.61
CA GLN A 249 10.01 -21.79 14.67
C GLN A 249 10.34 -20.30 14.60
N GLY A 250 11.55 -19.94 14.17
CA GLY A 250 11.98 -18.54 14.01
C GLY A 250 12.94 -18.04 15.09
N ARG A 251 13.85 -17.16 14.66
CA ARG A 251 15.00 -16.66 15.42
C ARG A 251 14.63 -15.62 16.47
N ASP A 252 13.57 -14.85 16.23
CA ASP A 252 13.07 -13.79 17.10
C ASP A 252 11.54 -13.79 17.18
N ASN A 253 10.97 -12.94 18.02
CA ASN A 253 9.53 -12.92 18.25
C ASN A 253 8.69 -12.55 17.03
N ALA A 254 9.20 -11.73 16.10
CA ALA A 254 8.51 -11.38 14.87
C ALA A 254 8.56 -12.53 13.87
N GLU A 255 9.71 -13.20 13.71
CA GLU A 255 9.82 -14.38 12.84
C GLU A 255 8.99 -15.56 13.37
N LYS A 256 8.89 -15.73 14.71
CA LYS A 256 7.99 -16.70 15.34
C LYS A 256 6.52 -16.46 15.00
N VAL A 257 6.08 -15.20 15.05
CA VAL A 257 4.72 -14.83 14.63
C VAL A 257 4.53 -15.10 13.14
N LYS A 258 5.51 -14.79 12.30
CA LYS A 258 5.45 -15.06 10.86
C LYS A 258 5.34 -16.55 10.53
N TYR A 259 6.13 -17.41 11.18
CA TYR A 259 6.00 -18.87 11.04
C TYR A 259 4.66 -19.39 11.56
N PHE A 260 4.12 -18.81 12.64
CA PHE A 260 2.80 -19.18 13.12
C PHE A 260 1.71 -18.86 12.09
N ILE A 261 1.79 -17.71 11.43
CA ILE A 261 0.86 -17.33 10.34
C ILE A 261 0.98 -18.33 9.18
N LYS A 262 2.22 -18.69 8.78
CA LYS A 262 2.46 -19.74 7.78
C LYS A 262 1.77 -21.05 8.16
N ASP A 263 1.97 -21.54 9.38
CA ASP A 263 1.36 -22.79 9.84
C ASP A 263 -0.18 -22.68 9.91
N ALA A 264 -0.72 -21.52 10.31
CA ALA A 264 -2.15 -21.28 10.31
C ALA A 264 -2.73 -21.26 8.88
N ILE A 265 -2.01 -20.74 7.89
CA ILE A 265 -2.43 -20.81 6.48
C ILE A 265 -2.50 -22.28 6.04
N GLU A 266 -1.42 -23.04 6.25
CA GLU A 266 -1.31 -24.41 5.75
C GLU A 266 -2.21 -25.40 6.50
N GLN A 267 -2.39 -25.22 7.81
CA GLN A 267 -3.13 -26.17 8.65
C GLN A 267 -4.59 -25.76 8.85
N TRP A 268 -4.90 -24.46 8.85
CA TRP A 268 -6.24 -23.94 9.16
C TRP A 268 -6.89 -23.15 8.02
N GLY A 269 -6.16 -22.76 6.97
CA GLY A 269 -6.73 -22.08 5.80
C GLY A 269 -7.01 -20.59 5.99
N VAL A 270 -6.34 -19.94 6.97
CA VAL A 270 -6.57 -18.53 7.29
C VAL A 270 -6.25 -17.63 6.09
N LYS A 271 -7.10 -16.61 5.87
CA LYS A 271 -6.99 -15.63 4.77
C LYS A 271 -6.80 -14.21 5.30
N TYR A 272 -7.25 -13.97 6.53
CA TYR A 272 -7.15 -12.67 7.20
C TYR A 272 -6.39 -12.82 8.51
N VAL A 273 -5.51 -11.87 8.80
CA VAL A 273 -4.78 -11.77 10.07
C VAL A 273 -4.98 -10.38 10.65
N LEU A 274 -5.43 -10.34 11.90
CA LEU A 274 -5.50 -9.11 12.69
C LEU A 274 -4.45 -9.16 13.81
N LEU A 275 -3.48 -8.26 13.74
CA LEU A 275 -2.47 -8.06 14.77
C LEU A 275 -3.01 -7.05 15.79
N VAL A 276 -3.28 -7.47 17.02
CA VAL A 276 -3.77 -6.56 18.08
C VAL A 276 -2.67 -6.31 19.10
N GLY A 277 -2.19 -5.05 19.12
CA GLY A 277 -1.14 -4.57 20.00
C GLY A 277 -0.22 -3.59 19.26
N GLY A 278 0.27 -2.57 19.96
CA GLY A 278 1.26 -1.64 19.43
C GLY A 278 2.45 -1.48 20.34
N ARG A 279 2.95 -0.25 20.42
CA ARG A 279 4.12 0.10 21.23
C ARG A 279 3.79 0.04 22.72
N LYS A 280 4.67 -0.51 23.54
CA LYS A 280 4.55 -0.40 25.00
C LYS A 280 4.72 1.07 25.43
N PRO A 281 3.98 1.53 26.45
CA PRO A 281 4.28 2.81 27.09
C PRO A 281 5.71 2.84 27.64
N GLY A 282 6.37 4.00 27.60
CA GLY A 282 7.71 4.19 28.16
C GLY A 282 8.72 4.79 27.19
N ILE A 283 9.94 5.02 27.71
CA ILE A 283 11.03 5.72 27.01
C ILE A 283 11.62 4.85 25.90
N GLN A 284 11.84 3.57 26.19
CA GLN A 284 12.40 2.61 25.24
C GLN A 284 11.35 2.20 24.21
N GLU A 285 11.78 2.01 22.97
CA GLU A 285 10.95 1.46 21.90
C GLU A 285 10.85 -0.06 22.10
N ASP A 286 9.71 -0.49 22.66
CA ASP A 286 9.37 -1.89 22.90
C ASP A 286 7.91 -2.14 22.49
N TRP A 287 7.55 -3.38 22.25
CA TRP A 287 6.34 -3.77 21.50
C TRP A 287 5.51 -4.79 22.26
N LEU A 288 4.21 -4.52 22.40
CA LEU A 288 3.23 -5.51 22.89
C LEU A 288 3.02 -6.60 21.84
N MET A 289 2.83 -6.19 20.59
CA MET A 289 2.80 -7.07 19.43
C MET A 289 4.04 -6.78 18.58
N PRO A 290 4.90 -7.78 18.28
CA PRO A 290 6.12 -7.58 17.51
C PRO A 290 5.90 -6.84 16.19
N VAL A 291 6.93 -6.14 15.75
CA VAL A 291 7.03 -5.48 14.45
C VAL A 291 8.29 -5.93 13.74
N ARG A 292 8.36 -5.68 12.42
CA ARG A 292 9.60 -5.79 11.67
C ARG A 292 10.00 -4.43 11.12
N TYR A 293 11.28 -4.08 11.26
CA TYR A 293 11.86 -2.93 10.55
C TYR A 293 12.44 -3.40 9.21
N ALA A 294 12.01 -2.76 8.13
CA ALA A 294 12.63 -2.86 6.82
C ALA A 294 13.78 -1.84 6.74
N TRP A 295 14.98 -2.29 6.41
CA TRP A 295 16.19 -1.46 6.34
C TRP A 295 16.41 -0.90 4.93
N VAL A 296 15.47 -0.07 4.52
CA VAL A 296 15.52 0.63 3.24
C VAL A 296 15.95 2.06 3.51
N TYR A 297 17.08 2.44 2.90
CA TYR A 297 17.57 3.81 2.94
C TYR A 297 16.84 4.67 1.93
N TRP A 298 16.25 5.76 2.40
CA TRP A 298 15.75 6.82 1.55
C TRP A 298 15.92 8.19 2.23
N VAL A 299 16.76 9.04 1.63
CA VAL A 299 17.11 10.38 2.15
C VAL A 299 17.65 10.29 3.59
N ASP A 300 16.83 10.60 4.59
CA ASP A 300 17.19 10.57 6.01
C ASP A 300 16.49 9.43 6.77
N GLU A 301 15.68 8.62 6.09
CA GLU A 301 15.08 7.41 6.64
C GLU A 301 16.01 6.21 6.38
N ILE A 302 16.48 5.57 7.44
CA ILE A 302 17.34 4.37 7.33
C ILE A 302 16.56 3.06 7.51
N LYS A 303 15.36 3.13 8.10
CA LYS A 303 14.45 2.00 8.32
C LYS A 303 13.05 2.48 8.73
N TYR A 304 12.04 1.66 8.49
CA TYR A 304 10.66 1.88 8.93
C TYR A 304 9.97 0.58 9.33
N THR A 305 8.90 0.65 10.13
CA THR A 305 8.09 -0.52 10.52
C THR A 305 7.22 -0.99 9.36
N SER A 306 7.18 -2.30 9.07
CA SER A 306 6.38 -2.87 7.99
C SER A 306 5.66 -4.14 8.43
N ASP A 307 4.32 -4.10 8.45
CA ASP A 307 3.50 -5.29 8.67
C ASP A 307 3.36 -6.16 7.42
N LEU A 308 3.79 -5.67 6.24
CA LEU A 308 3.92 -6.50 5.03
C LEU A 308 4.82 -7.71 5.29
N TYR A 309 5.79 -7.60 6.22
CA TYR A 309 6.61 -8.73 6.67
C TYR A 309 5.77 -9.91 7.18
N PHE A 310 4.66 -9.65 7.86
CA PHE A 310 3.77 -10.70 8.37
C PHE A 310 2.79 -11.21 7.31
N ALA A 311 2.68 -10.51 6.18
CA ALA A 311 1.78 -10.84 5.09
C ALA A 311 2.47 -11.62 3.96
N ASP A 312 3.71 -11.25 3.59
CA ASP A 312 4.55 -11.93 2.60
C ASP A 312 5.18 -13.16 3.27
N ILE A 313 4.59 -14.33 3.05
CA ILE A 313 4.97 -15.60 3.69
C ILE A 313 5.76 -16.48 2.73
N TYR A 314 5.40 -16.49 1.45
CA TYR A 314 5.95 -17.41 0.45
C TYR A 314 6.53 -16.67 -0.74
N ASP A 315 7.57 -17.23 -1.35
CA ASP A 315 7.96 -16.89 -2.71
C ASP A 315 7.06 -17.61 -3.75
N ALA A 316 7.27 -17.31 -5.03
CA ALA A 316 6.58 -17.95 -6.15
C ALA A 316 6.60 -19.49 -6.15
N ASP A 317 7.67 -20.02 -5.56
CA ASP A 317 8.00 -21.42 -5.50
C ASP A 317 7.40 -22.13 -4.27
N GLY A 318 6.72 -21.38 -3.41
CA GLY A 318 6.12 -21.85 -2.15
C GLY A 318 7.10 -21.95 -0.99
N ASN A 319 8.32 -21.41 -1.12
CA ASN A 319 9.30 -21.41 -0.02
C ASN A 319 9.06 -20.23 0.90
N PHE A 320 9.44 -20.35 2.17
CA PHE A 320 9.30 -19.27 3.14
C PHE A 320 10.15 -18.04 2.80
N SER A 321 9.52 -16.87 2.75
CA SER A 321 10.14 -15.56 2.52
C SER A 321 10.67 -14.98 3.84
N SER A 322 11.97 -15.14 4.13
CA SER A 322 12.55 -14.69 5.41
C SER A 322 12.71 -13.17 5.53
N TRP A 323 12.77 -12.46 4.39
CA TRP A 323 13.25 -11.08 4.23
C TRP A 323 14.70 -10.85 4.66
N ASP A 324 15.47 -11.91 4.90
CA ASP A 324 16.88 -11.88 5.30
C ASP A 324 17.58 -13.03 4.58
N THR A 325 18.04 -12.74 3.36
CA THR A 325 18.61 -13.70 2.40
C THR A 325 20.03 -14.12 2.78
N ASP A 326 20.81 -13.21 3.37
CA ASP A 326 22.19 -13.47 3.77
C ASP A 326 22.31 -13.93 5.24
N GLY A 327 21.22 -13.88 6.01
CA GLY A 327 21.14 -14.39 7.38
C GLY A 327 21.78 -13.47 8.41
N ASN A 328 21.98 -12.19 8.09
CA ASN A 328 22.70 -11.25 8.93
C ASN A 328 21.82 -10.58 10.01
N GLY A 329 20.50 -10.82 10.00
CA GLY A 329 19.54 -10.25 10.94
C GLY A 329 19.09 -8.82 10.63
N VAL A 330 19.45 -8.30 9.45
CA VAL A 330 18.97 -7.05 8.85
C VAL A 330 17.97 -7.44 7.78
N PHE A 331 16.75 -6.93 7.86
CA PHE A 331 15.64 -7.39 7.03
C PHE A 331 15.30 -6.35 5.96
N SER A 332 15.05 -6.80 4.74
CA SER A 332 14.77 -5.95 3.59
C SER A 332 15.88 -4.89 3.37
N GLU A 333 17.14 -5.34 3.37
CA GLU A 333 18.31 -4.47 3.30
C GLU A 333 18.48 -3.86 1.90
N TRP A 334 18.26 -2.54 1.84
CA TRP A 334 18.58 -1.71 0.68
C TRP A 334 19.28 -0.43 1.11
N ASN A 335 20.61 -0.42 1.00
CA ASN A 335 21.44 0.72 1.42
C ASN A 335 21.42 1.87 0.40
N SER A 336 21.94 3.03 0.82
CA SER A 336 22.04 4.25 0.00
C SER A 336 22.80 4.08 -1.32
N PHE A 337 23.69 3.10 -1.38
CA PHE A 337 24.43 2.72 -2.58
C PHE A 337 24.41 1.21 -2.74
N GLY A 338 24.08 0.76 -3.96
CA GLY A 338 24.13 -0.65 -4.34
C GLY A 338 22.76 -1.27 -4.61
N PRO A 339 22.75 -2.55 -5.03
CA PRO A 339 21.53 -3.28 -5.27
C PRO A 339 20.81 -3.62 -3.96
N LEU A 340 19.52 -3.92 -4.06
CA LEU A 340 18.78 -4.61 -3.01
C LEU A 340 19.49 -5.93 -2.67
N LYS A 341 19.74 -6.18 -1.38
CA LYS A 341 20.47 -7.37 -0.92
C LYS A 341 19.56 -8.54 -0.62
N ASP A 342 18.40 -8.27 -0.02
CA ASP A 342 17.43 -9.30 0.31
C ASP A 342 16.45 -9.56 -0.82
N LYS A 343 16.23 -10.84 -1.11
CA LYS A 343 15.23 -11.31 -2.05
C LYS A 343 13.92 -11.55 -1.32
N MET A 344 12.88 -10.95 -1.86
CA MET A 344 11.49 -11.03 -1.43
C MET A 344 10.65 -10.59 -2.64
N ASP A 345 9.48 -11.17 -2.84
CA ASP A 345 8.61 -10.76 -3.93
C ASP A 345 7.65 -9.62 -3.53
N LEU A 346 7.44 -9.42 -2.22
CA LEU A 346 6.59 -8.39 -1.61
C LEU A 346 5.09 -8.58 -1.89
N TYR A 347 4.67 -9.78 -2.29
CA TYR A 347 3.27 -10.10 -2.49
C TYR A 347 2.70 -10.68 -1.19
N PRO A 348 1.61 -10.11 -0.65
CA PRO A 348 1.01 -10.65 0.55
C PRO A 348 0.33 -11.99 0.24
N ASP A 349 0.51 -12.97 1.11
CA ASP A 349 -0.19 -14.26 1.15
C ASP A 349 -1.38 -14.25 2.09
N VAL A 350 -1.52 -13.20 2.90
CA VAL A 350 -2.63 -13.05 3.83
C VAL A 350 -3.00 -11.57 3.94
N TYR A 351 -4.30 -11.28 4.07
CA TYR A 351 -4.77 -9.91 4.31
C TYR A 351 -4.47 -9.52 5.76
N VAL A 352 -3.50 -8.62 5.96
CA VAL A 352 -3.08 -8.19 7.30
C VAL A 352 -3.68 -6.82 7.66
N GLY A 353 -4.19 -6.70 8.88
CA GLY A 353 -4.48 -5.44 9.54
C GLY A 353 -3.85 -5.38 10.93
N ARG A 354 -3.63 -4.18 11.46
CA ARG A 354 -3.17 -3.97 12.83
C ARG A 354 -4.08 -3.01 13.58
N TRP A 355 -4.52 -3.44 14.76
CA TRP A 355 -5.01 -2.53 15.80
C TRP A 355 -3.85 -2.26 16.75
N ALA A 356 -3.22 -1.10 16.60
CA ALA A 356 -1.98 -0.78 17.30
C ALA A 356 -2.18 -0.51 18.80
N CYS A 357 -3.23 -1.00 19.46
CA CYS A 357 -3.59 -0.64 20.84
C CYS A 357 -2.46 -0.85 21.88
N ARG A 358 -2.29 0.08 22.82
CA ARG A 358 -1.32 0.05 23.94
C ARG A 358 -1.93 -0.42 25.24
N ASN A 359 -3.26 -0.41 25.35
CA ASN A 359 -3.98 -0.79 26.56
C ASN A 359 -5.36 -1.39 26.25
N LYS A 360 -5.99 -1.94 27.29
CA LYS A 360 -7.30 -2.61 27.19
C LYS A 360 -8.44 -1.66 26.78
N ALA A 361 -8.37 -0.39 27.14
CA ALA A 361 -9.42 0.58 26.83
C ALA A 361 -9.48 0.86 25.32
N GLU A 362 -8.33 1.03 24.69
CA GLU A 362 -8.24 1.19 23.23
C GLU A 362 -8.73 -0.06 22.48
N VAL A 363 -8.39 -1.26 22.96
CA VAL A 363 -8.93 -2.51 22.38
C VAL A 363 -10.45 -2.50 22.43
N LYS A 364 -11.04 -2.13 23.58
CA LYS A 364 -12.50 -2.04 23.71
C LYS A 364 -13.09 -1.02 22.74
N ILE A 365 -12.46 0.15 22.57
CA ILE A 365 -12.88 1.17 21.61
C ILE A 365 -12.89 0.59 20.19
N MET A 366 -11.80 -0.08 19.76
CA MET A 366 -11.73 -0.68 18.43
C MET A 366 -12.79 -1.76 18.19
N VAL A 367 -13.02 -2.61 19.20
CA VAL A 367 -14.06 -3.65 19.17
C VAL A 367 -15.45 -3.03 19.01
N ASP A 368 -15.81 -2.09 19.90
CA ASP A 368 -17.14 -1.46 19.89
C ASP A 368 -17.39 -0.73 18.56
N LYS A 369 -16.41 0.00 18.05
CA LYS A 369 -16.51 0.74 16.79
C LYS A 369 -16.67 -0.16 15.59
N THR A 370 -15.88 -1.23 15.52
CA THR A 370 -15.94 -2.16 14.41
C THR A 370 -17.29 -2.87 14.38
N ILE A 371 -17.79 -3.33 15.54
CA ILE A 371 -19.12 -3.95 15.64
C ILE A 371 -20.22 -2.96 15.26
N ALA A 372 -20.15 -1.72 15.77
CA ALA A 372 -21.12 -0.68 15.43
C ALA A 372 -21.13 -0.34 13.93
N TYR A 373 -19.95 -0.28 13.30
CA TYR A 373 -19.83 -0.04 11.86
C TYR A 373 -20.42 -1.21 11.05
N GLU A 374 -20.11 -2.45 11.41
CA GLU A 374 -20.56 -3.65 10.68
C GLU A 374 -22.05 -3.97 10.86
N THR A 375 -22.66 -3.47 11.93
CA THR A 375 -24.12 -3.60 12.18
C THR A 375 -24.92 -2.37 11.77
N GLY A 376 -24.26 -1.24 11.50
CA GLY A 376 -24.88 0.03 11.16
C GLY A 376 -25.29 0.15 9.70
N THR A 377 -26.19 1.08 9.43
CA THR A 377 -26.55 1.52 8.07
C THR A 377 -26.00 2.92 7.87
N GLY A 378 -24.68 3.02 7.66
CA GLY A 378 -24.01 4.32 7.54
C GLY A 378 -24.55 5.18 6.38
N THR A 379 -24.15 6.45 6.35
CA THR A 379 -24.56 7.38 5.30
C THR A 379 -23.89 7.03 3.96
N LYS A 380 -24.44 7.56 2.87
CA LYS A 380 -23.73 7.54 1.56
C LYS A 380 -22.90 8.80 1.36
N GLN A 381 -22.33 9.37 2.41
CA GLN A 381 -21.48 10.56 2.34
C GLN A 381 -20.01 10.17 2.29
N ILE A 382 -19.23 10.90 1.50
CA ILE A 382 -17.76 10.80 1.47
C ILE A 382 -17.16 12.19 1.56
N VAL A 383 -16.20 12.38 2.47
CA VAL A 383 -15.43 13.62 2.58
C VAL A 383 -14.13 13.46 1.77
N LEU A 384 -13.86 14.41 0.89
CA LEU A 384 -12.71 14.43 0.01
C LEU A 384 -11.88 15.69 0.26
N ALA A 385 -10.63 15.55 0.71
CA ALA A 385 -9.72 16.67 0.91
C ALA A 385 -8.49 16.56 0.00
N GLY A 386 -8.16 17.63 -0.72
CA GLY A 386 -7.03 17.65 -1.63
C GLY A 386 -6.74 19.04 -2.19
N GLY A 387 -5.56 19.19 -2.79
CA GLY A 387 -5.12 20.44 -3.40
C GLY A 387 -3.91 20.23 -4.31
N ASP A 388 -3.08 21.27 -4.41
CA ASP A 388 -1.96 21.36 -5.34
C ASP A 388 -0.69 20.78 -4.70
N ASN A 389 -0.28 19.57 -5.06
CA ASN A 389 0.64 18.81 -4.21
C ASN A 389 2.05 18.70 -4.78
N PHE A 390 2.18 18.45 -6.09
CA PHE A 390 3.41 17.87 -6.64
C PHE A 390 3.99 18.65 -7.82
N GLU A 391 3.23 18.85 -8.91
CA GLU A 391 3.75 19.42 -10.15
C GLU A 391 3.13 20.79 -10.45
N GLU A 392 3.95 21.74 -10.93
CA GLU A 392 3.41 22.99 -11.50
C GLU A 392 2.63 22.65 -12.78
N GLY A 393 1.32 22.52 -12.65
CA GLY A 393 0.43 22.11 -13.73
C GLY A 393 -0.92 22.84 -13.70
N PRO A 394 -1.73 22.68 -14.76
CA PRO A 394 -3.10 23.21 -14.78
C PRO A 394 -4.07 22.41 -13.91
N GLU A 395 -3.65 21.26 -13.38
CA GLU A 395 -4.46 20.35 -12.57
C GLU A 395 -3.90 20.32 -11.14
N TYR A 396 -4.78 20.15 -10.15
CA TYR A 396 -4.40 19.99 -8.74
C TYR A 396 -4.48 18.51 -8.39
N GLU A 397 -3.35 17.82 -8.23
CA GLU A 397 -3.30 16.35 -8.24
C GLU A 397 -4.11 15.72 -7.11
N GLY A 398 -4.14 16.36 -5.94
CA GLY A 398 -4.95 15.90 -4.82
C GLY A 398 -6.44 15.88 -5.14
N GLU A 399 -6.93 16.91 -5.85
CA GLU A 399 -8.32 16.99 -6.28
C GLU A 399 -8.64 15.96 -7.38
N VAL A 400 -7.71 15.74 -8.31
CA VAL A 400 -7.85 14.74 -9.39
C VAL A 400 -7.96 13.32 -8.83
N VAL A 401 -7.09 12.95 -7.88
CA VAL A 401 -7.13 11.63 -7.24
C VAL A 401 -8.44 11.44 -6.47
N CYS A 402 -8.87 12.46 -5.71
CA CYS A 402 -10.13 12.42 -4.99
C CYS A 402 -11.36 12.28 -5.92
N ASP A 403 -11.42 13.05 -7.01
CA ASP A 403 -12.49 12.94 -8.00
C ASP A 403 -12.49 11.57 -8.69
N LYS A 404 -11.30 11.02 -8.95
CA LYS A 404 -11.17 9.68 -9.51
C LYS A 404 -11.68 8.61 -8.54
N ALA A 405 -11.34 8.70 -7.26
CA ALA A 405 -11.86 7.80 -6.23
C ALA A 405 -13.39 7.89 -6.13
N ALA A 406 -13.94 9.11 -6.10
CA ALA A 406 -15.39 9.35 -6.07
C ALA A 406 -16.10 8.76 -7.30
N SER A 407 -15.45 8.73 -8.48
CA SER A 407 -16.04 8.14 -9.68
C SER A 407 -16.32 6.63 -9.58
N TYR A 408 -15.65 5.93 -8.67
CA TYR A 408 -15.91 4.50 -8.38
C TYR A 408 -17.08 4.32 -7.40
N LEU A 409 -17.59 5.39 -6.81
CA LEU A 409 -18.68 5.42 -5.83
C LEU A 409 -19.84 6.29 -6.35
N PRO A 410 -20.47 5.95 -7.50
CA PRO A 410 -21.48 6.81 -8.14
C PRO A 410 -22.74 7.07 -7.29
N ASP A 411 -22.99 6.21 -6.30
CA ASP A 411 -24.12 6.34 -5.37
C ASP A 411 -23.79 7.17 -4.11
N PHE A 412 -22.54 7.60 -3.95
CA PHE A 412 -22.10 8.42 -2.82
C PHE A 412 -22.18 9.91 -3.16
N ASN A 413 -22.41 10.71 -2.12
CA ASN A 413 -22.44 12.16 -2.16
C ASN A 413 -21.09 12.69 -1.68
N PRO A 414 -20.24 13.25 -2.56
CA PRO A 414 -18.97 13.80 -2.15
C PRO A 414 -19.11 15.21 -1.58
N ASP A 415 -18.56 15.42 -0.39
CA ASP A 415 -18.25 16.74 0.14
C ASP A 415 -16.77 17.06 -0.14
N LYS A 416 -16.54 18.12 -0.92
CA LYS A 416 -15.23 18.44 -1.49
C LYS A 416 -14.59 19.61 -0.77
N ILE A 417 -13.53 19.32 -0.03
CA ILE A 417 -12.67 20.29 0.66
C ILE A 417 -11.42 20.45 -0.20
N TYR A 418 -11.61 21.15 -1.30
CA TYR A 418 -10.62 21.33 -2.35
C TYR A 418 -9.97 22.70 -2.21
N ALA A 419 -8.63 22.74 -2.25
CA ALA A 419 -7.88 23.99 -2.12
C ALA A 419 -8.23 25.02 -3.22
N SER A 420 -8.75 24.56 -4.35
CA SER A 420 -9.30 25.42 -5.42
C SER A 420 -10.66 26.07 -5.09
N GLN A 421 -11.38 25.58 -4.09
CA GLN A 421 -12.76 25.97 -3.75
C GLN A 421 -12.90 26.60 -2.37
N THR A 422 -12.09 26.16 -1.40
CA THR A 422 -12.13 26.60 0.00
C THR A 422 -10.76 26.43 0.65
N ASP A 423 -10.53 27.08 1.79
CA ASP A 423 -9.35 26.79 2.61
C ASP A 423 -9.46 25.37 3.18
N VAL A 424 -8.36 24.59 3.08
CA VAL A 424 -8.29 23.21 3.57
C VAL A 424 -7.81 23.24 5.02
N THR A 425 -8.76 23.20 5.95
CA THR A 425 -8.50 23.35 7.40
C THR A 425 -9.14 22.22 8.19
N SER A 426 -8.67 21.99 9.43
CA SER A 426 -9.33 21.09 10.38
C SER A 426 -10.81 21.41 10.55
N ASP A 427 -11.19 22.69 10.59
CA ASP A 427 -12.58 23.11 10.77
C ASP A 427 -13.43 22.81 9.54
N ALA A 428 -12.88 22.98 8.33
CA ALA A 428 -13.55 22.56 7.09
C ALA A 428 -13.77 21.04 7.06
N MET A 429 -12.78 20.26 7.48
CA MET A 429 -12.90 18.80 7.56
C MET A 429 -13.93 18.35 8.60
N LYS A 430 -13.94 18.97 9.79
CA LYS A 430 -14.98 18.73 10.80
C LYS A 430 -16.36 19.09 10.25
N ALA A 431 -16.47 20.24 9.57
CA ALA A 431 -17.72 20.69 8.96
C ALA A 431 -18.26 19.67 7.95
N GLY A 432 -17.40 19.09 7.11
CA GLY A 432 -17.82 18.06 6.16
C GLY A 432 -18.25 16.73 6.78
N MET A 433 -17.74 16.41 7.98
CA MET A 433 -18.14 15.21 8.73
C MET A 433 -19.40 15.42 9.57
N ASN A 434 -19.85 16.67 9.79
CA ASN A 434 -20.95 16.96 10.70
C ASN A 434 -22.28 16.29 10.32
N GLU A 435 -22.48 15.87 9.06
CA GLU A 435 -23.68 15.14 8.64
C GLU A 435 -23.51 13.61 8.65
N GLY A 436 -22.38 13.10 9.14
CA GLY A 436 -21.98 11.70 8.96
C GLY A 436 -21.16 11.54 7.68
N ALA A 437 -20.03 10.85 7.77
CA ALA A 437 -19.23 10.44 6.62
C ALA A 437 -18.83 8.97 6.74
N MET A 438 -19.23 8.15 5.77
CA MET A 438 -18.88 6.73 5.74
C MET A 438 -17.42 6.56 5.28
N PHE A 439 -16.98 7.42 4.37
CA PHE A 439 -15.61 7.44 3.88
C PHE A 439 -14.98 8.82 4.02
N ILE A 440 -13.68 8.81 4.31
CA ILE A 440 -12.83 10.00 4.28
C ILE A 440 -11.65 9.67 3.39
N LEU A 441 -11.40 10.48 2.36
CA LEU A 441 -10.20 10.40 1.55
C LEU A 441 -9.48 11.74 1.60
N MET A 442 -8.24 11.70 2.05
CA MET A 442 -7.35 12.86 2.07
C MET A 442 -6.16 12.54 1.17
N HIS A 443 -5.83 13.42 0.23
CA HIS A 443 -4.68 13.25 -0.65
C HIS A 443 -3.78 14.50 -0.66
N GLY A 444 -2.63 14.38 0.00
CA GLY A 444 -1.67 15.47 0.13
C GLY A 444 -0.37 15.03 0.80
N HIS A 445 0.22 15.96 1.55
CA HIS A 445 1.44 15.76 2.33
C HIS A 445 1.11 15.38 3.76
N GLY A 446 2.01 14.64 4.38
CA GLY A 446 1.80 14.10 5.72
C GLY A 446 3.07 14.10 6.55
N SER A 447 2.85 14.08 7.85
CA SER A 447 3.81 13.67 8.87
C SER A 447 3.07 12.79 9.87
N PRO A 448 3.75 12.19 10.85
CA PRO A 448 3.05 11.44 11.87
C PRO A 448 2.09 12.27 12.71
N ILE A 449 2.11 13.60 12.68
CA ILE A 449 1.26 14.45 13.55
C ILE A 449 0.46 15.53 12.81
N TYR A 450 0.60 15.57 11.47
CA TYR A 450 0.08 16.64 10.63
C TYR A 450 -0.25 16.11 9.24
N TRP A 451 -1.31 16.61 8.63
CA TRP A 451 -1.64 16.39 7.23
C TRP A 451 -2.05 17.71 6.57
N SER A 452 -1.57 18.00 5.36
CA SER A 452 -1.97 19.21 4.61
C SER A 452 -1.72 19.09 3.10
N THR A 453 -2.06 20.14 2.36
CA THR A 453 -1.86 20.34 0.92
C THR A 453 -1.41 21.78 0.66
N HIS A 454 -1.01 22.13 -0.56
CA HIS A 454 -0.75 23.55 -0.91
C HIS A 454 -1.95 24.24 -1.54
N LYS A 455 -1.91 25.58 -1.49
CA LYS A 455 -2.82 26.47 -2.21
C LYS A 455 -2.56 26.40 -3.72
N PRO A 456 -3.60 26.54 -4.55
CA PRO A 456 -3.48 26.54 -6.00
C PRO A 456 -2.40 27.46 -6.55
N GLY A 457 -1.55 26.95 -7.45
CA GLY A 457 -0.54 27.72 -8.18
C GLY A 457 0.62 28.23 -7.32
N ASN A 458 0.77 27.71 -6.09
CA ASN A 458 1.80 28.11 -5.15
C ASN A 458 2.56 26.88 -4.65
N ILE A 459 3.33 26.24 -5.54
CA ILE A 459 4.18 25.08 -5.22
C ILE A 459 5.65 25.50 -5.04
N ASN A 460 6.05 26.68 -5.52
CA ASN A 460 7.43 27.15 -5.40
C ASN A 460 7.56 28.68 -5.18
N PRO A 461 7.78 29.15 -3.93
CA PRO A 461 7.75 28.37 -2.70
C PRO A 461 6.31 27.91 -2.38
N PRO A 462 6.15 26.76 -1.71
CA PRO A 462 4.83 26.26 -1.39
C PRO A 462 4.10 27.17 -0.39
N VAL A 463 2.84 27.50 -0.69
CA VAL A 463 1.94 28.15 0.28
C VAL A 463 1.03 27.07 0.84
N TRP A 464 1.30 26.68 2.08
CA TRP A 464 0.60 25.60 2.76
C TRP A 464 -0.82 25.98 3.19
N GLU A 465 -1.73 25.03 3.06
CA GLU A 465 -3.00 25.05 3.78
C GLU A 465 -2.78 24.73 5.27
N ASP A 466 -3.71 25.18 6.12
CA ASP A 466 -3.63 24.98 7.57
C ASP A 466 -3.83 23.50 7.97
N GLY A 467 -4.51 22.71 7.16
CA GLY A 467 -4.55 21.25 7.27
C GLY A 467 -5.11 20.71 8.58
N LEU A 468 -4.86 19.42 8.84
CA LEU A 468 -5.30 18.65 10.00
C LEU A 468 -4.14 18.35 10.95
N LYS A 469 -4.28 18.71 12.23
CA LYS A 469 -3.27 18.42 13.27
C LYS A 469 -3.76 17.35 14.24
N PHE A 470 -2.82 16.61 14.83
CA PHE A 470 -3.16 15.59 15.83
C PHE A 470 -3.94 16.17 17.03
N TYR A 471 -3.66 17.41 17.44
CA TYR A 471 -4.37 18.05 18.55
C TYR A 471 -5.80 18.53 18.21
N ASP A 472 -6.18 18.52 16.93
CA ASP A 472 -7.57 18.76 16.54
C ASP A 472 -8.42 17.50 16.69
N LEU A 473 -7.80 16.32 16.60
CA LEU A 473 -8.48 15.03 16.58
C LEU A 473 -9.32 14.72 17.82
N PRO A 474 -8.90 15.06 19.06
CA PRO A 474 -9.76 14.90 20.24
C PRO A 474 -11.11 15.65 20.16
N THR A 475 -11.25 16.62 19.25
CA THR A 475 -12.49 17.39 19.01
C THR A 475 -13.14 17.07 17.66
N PHE A 476 -12.61 16.07 16.96
CA PHE A 476 -12.95 15.74 15.58
C PHE A 476 -13.99 14.61 15.59
N PHE A 477 -15.24 14.99 15.85
CA PHE A 477 -16.36 14.06 16.00
C PHE A 477 -17.08 13.85 14.67
N ASN A 478 -17.53 12.61 14.47
CA ASN A 478 -18.38 12.23 13.35
C ASN A 478 -19.63 11.56 13.90
N LYS A 479 -20.80 11.80 13.28
CA LYS A 479 -22.08 11.16 13.67
C LYS A 479 -22.08 9.65 13.41
N GLU A 480 -21.13 9.16 12.61
CA GLU A 480 -20.89 7.74 12.36
C GLU A 480 -19.39 7.42 12.32
N TYR A 481 -19.02 6.13 12.32
CA TYR A 481 -17.63 5.72 12.14
C TYR A 481 -17.28 5.65 10.66
N SER A 482 -16.11 6.18 10.28
CA SER A 482 -15.64 6.20 8.90
C SER A 482 -14.54 5.18 8.65
N ILE A 483 -14.41 4.75 7.39
CA ILE A 483 -13.14 4.25 6.88
C ILE A 483 -12.38 5.43 6.27
N ALA A 484 -11.21 5.74 6.83
CA ALA A 484 -10.36 6.85 6.38
C ALA A 484 -9.14 6.32 5.60
N VAL A 485 -8.90 6.92 4.43
CA VAL A 485 -7.69 6.71 3.62
C VAL A 485 -6.93 8.02 3.59
N VAL A 486 -5.72 8.02 4.14
CA VAL A 486 -4.89 9.22 4.31
C VAL A 486 -3.64 9.11 3.45
N GLY A 487 -3.67 9.73 2.28
CA GLY A 487 -2.51 9.92 1.42
C GLY A 487 -1.61 11.02 1.97
N GLY A 488 -0.39 10.65 2.34
CA GLY A 488 0.65 11.55 2.85
C GLY A 488 1.75 10.75 3.56
N CYS A 489 2.96 11.32 3.65
CA CYS A 489 4.10 10.67 4.27
C CYS A 489 3.86 10.37 5.76
N HIS A 490 4.29 9.18 6.21
CA HIS A 490 4.38 8.78 7.63
C HIS A 490 3.09 8.92 8.48
N THR A 491 1.91 9.11 7.90
CA THR A 491 0.65 9.34 8.65
C THR A 491 0.23 8.13 9.50
N ALA A 492 0.52 6.93 9.00
CA ALA A 492 0.29 5.66 9.69
C ALA A 492 1.50 5.19 10.54
N MET A 493 2.48 6.05 10.82
CA MET A 493 3.64 5.71 11.65
C MET A 493 3.23 5.52 13.11
N PHE A 494 3.14 4.26 13.56
CA PHE A 494 2.57 3.90 14.87
C PHE A 494 3.63 3.65 15.97
N ASN A 495 4.92 3.86 15.67
CA ASN A 495 5.99 3.84 16.67
C ASN A 495 6.25 5.22 17.33
N VAL A 496 5.45 6.24 17.00
CA VAL A 496 5.53 7.58 17.59
C VAL A 496 5.23 7.56 19.09
N SER A 497 6.02 8.29 19.86
CA SER A 497 5.85 8.57 21.29
C SER A 497 6.51 9.89 21.68
N LEU A 498 6.28 10.33 22.92
CA LEU A 498 6.93 11.53 23.47
C LEU A 498 8.47 11.47 23.40
N THR A 499 9.07 10.28 23.36
CA THR A 499 10.53 10.08 23.28
C THR A 499 10.99 9.57 21.92
N VAL A 500 10.07 9.15 21.04
CA VAL A 500 10.35 8.62 19.70
C VAL A 500 9.44 9.33 18.72
N HIS A 501 9.90 10.44 18.14
CA HIS A 501 9.09 11.29 17.27
C HIS A 501 9.88 11.73 16.03
N PRO A 502 10.41 10.77 15.24
CA PRO A 502 10.99 11.11 13.95
C PRO A 502 9.88 11.71 13.06
N TRP A 503 10.27 12.58 12.13
CA TRP A 503 9.37 13.18 11.15
C TRP A 503 8.25 14.07 11.71
N THR A 504 8.23 14.39 13.02
CA THR A 504 7.22 15.29 13.63
C THR A 504 7.64 16.77 13.66
N GLY A 505 8.68 17.16 12.93
CA GLY A 505 9.27 18.51 13.01
C GLY A 505 9.85 18.85 14.38
N GLY A 506 10.18 17.83 15.20
CA GLY A 506 10.69 18.00 16.55
C GLY A 506 9.62 18.24 17.62
N ILE A 507 8.34 18.14 17.26
CA ILE A 507 7.22 18.25 18.20
C ILE A 507 6.97 16.86 18.82
N PRO A 508 7.13 16.67 20.14
CA PRO A 508 6.79 15.42 20.78
C PRO A 508 5.29 15.17 20.72
N SER A 509 4.88 13.95 20.37
CA SER A 509 3.48 13.53 20.40
C SER A 509 3.38 12.15 21.05
N PRO A 510 2.38 11.90 21.92
CA PRO A 510 2.18 10.56 22.49
C PRO A 510 1.85 9.53 21.40
N GLU A 511 1.17 9.93 20.33
CA GLU A 511 0.68 9.08 19.25
C GLU A 511 0.72 9.76 17.88
N GLY A 512 0.59 8.97 16.82
CA GLY A 512 0.51 9.45 15.44
C GLY A 512 -0.92 9.84 15.00
N LEU A 513 -1.06 10.50 13.87
CA LEU A 513 -2.31 11.03 13.32
C LEU A 513 -3.34 9.90 13.09
N SER A 514 -2.94 8.82 12.44
CA SER A 514 -3.82 7.67 12.18
C SER A 514 -4.22 6.90 13.44
N TRP A 515 -3.57 7.15 14.57
CA TRP A 515 -3.95 6.56 15.85
C TRP A 515 -5.23 7.18 16.42
N TRP A 516 -5.32 8.50 16.33
CA TRP A 516 -6.41 9.27 16.90
C TRP A 516 -7.70 9.17 16.08
N LEU A 517 -7.59 8.98 14.76
CA LEU A 517 -8.76 8.82 13.87
C LEU A 517 -9.72 7.70 14.35
N PRO A 518 -9.23 6.49 14.70
CA PRO A 518 -10.03 5.46 15.34
C PRO A 518 -10.41 5.70 16.80
N GLU A 519 -9.82 6.65 17.53
CA GLU A 519 -10.17 6.94 18.94
C GLU A 519 -11.35 7.92 19.06
N ASN A 520 -11.59 8.73 18.04
CA ASN A 520 -12.66 9.74 18.01
C ASN A 520 -14.07 9.14 18.11
N THR A 521 -14.77 9.46 19.19
CA THR A 521 -16.09 8.91 19.51
C THR A 521 -17.21 9.58 18.73
N THR A 522 -18.41 9.00 18.70
CA THR A 522 -19.61 9.70 18.23
C THR A 522 -20.03 10.75 19.27
N GLU A 523 -20.80 11.76 18.85
CA GLU A 523 -21.25 12.89 19.67
C GLU A 523 -21.98 12.46 20.97
N GLU A 524 -22.50 11.23 21.04
CA GLU A 524 -23.18 10.67 22.21
C GLU A 524 -22.27 10.33 23.40
N GLN A 525 -20.94 10.26 23.24
CA GLN A 525 -20.00 10.03 24.35
C GLN A 525 -19.28 11.33 24.74
N SER A 526 -19.49 11.77 25.99
CA SER A 526 -19.11 13.11 26.48
C SER A 526 -17.62 13.47 26.23
N PRO A 527 -17.33 14.73 25.84
CA PRO A 527 -15.96 15.25 25.62
C PRO A 527 -15.01 15.07 26.80
N LEU A 528 -15.54 15.02 28.03
CA LEU A 528 -14.75 14.81 29.23
C LEU A 528 -14.19 13.40 29.32
N TRP A 529 -14.86 12.38 28.79
CA TRP A 529 -14.42 10.98 28.90
C TRP A 529 -13.23 10.66 28.00
N ALA A 530 -13.24 11.12 26.75
CA ALA A 530 -12.11 10.96 25.82
C ALA A 530 -10.85 11.67 26.38
N MET A 531 -11.00 12.91 26.86
CA MET A 531 -9.89 13.65 27.45
C MET A 531 -9.40 13.03 28.77
N LEU A 532 -10.31 12.49 29.62
CA LEU A 532 -9.93 11.80 30.85
C LEU A 532 -9.20 10.47 30.57
N LEU A 533 -9.57 9.75 29.50
CA LEU A 533 -8.88 8.54 29.05
C LEU A 533 -7.44 8.86 28.63
N SER A 534 -7.23 9.88 27.80
CA SER A 534 -5.89 10.35 27.42
C SER A 534 -5.07 10.84 28.62
N LEU A 535 -5.71 11.53 29.59
CA LEU A 535 -5.05 11.97 30.82
C LEU A 535 -4.75 10.81 31.80
N LEU A 536 -5.57 9.77 31.83
CA LEU A 536 -5.33 8.57 32.63
C LEU A 536 -4.20 7.72 32.03
N GLN A 537 -4.06 7.68 30.70
CA GLN A 537 -2.92 7.08 30.00
C GLN A 537 -1.61 7.80 30.36
N LEU A 538 -1.61 9.13 30.45
CA LEU A 538 -0.47 9.92 30.96
C LEU A 538 -0.17 9.63 32.45
N ARG A 539 -1.16 9.22 33.25
CA ARG A 539 -1.02 8.92 34.67
C ARG A 539 -0.39 7.55 34.95
N GLU A 540 -0.51 6.59 34.02
CA GLU A 540 0.18 5.29 34.13
C GLU A 540 1.69 5.40 33.85
N MET A 541 2.17 6.53 33.29
CA MET A 541 3.59 6.85 33.05
C MET A 541 4.33 7.38 34.30
N LYS A 542 4.08 6.83 35.49
CA LYS A 542 4.77 7.28 36.72
C LYS A 542 6.28 7.03 36.63
N GLU A 543 7.02 8.07 36.28
CA GLU A 543 8.28 8.51 36.89
C GLU A 543 8.82 9.77 36.17
N THR A 544 8.19 10.94 36.35
CA THR A 544 8.88 12.26 36.29
C THR A 544 7.94 13.40 36.68
N LEU A 545 8.30 14.18 37.71
CA LEU A 545 7.52 15.30 38.25
C LEU A 545 7.27 16.43 37.23
N THR A 546 8.06 16.52 36.17
CA THR A 546 8.01 17.58 35.16
C THR A 546 6.81 17.48 34.22
N VAL A 547 6.29 16.27 33.96
CA VAL A 547 5.14 16.07 33.06
C VAL A 547 3.85 16.58 33.70
N MET A 548 3.69 16.41 35.02
CA MET A 548 2.51 16.89 35.75
C MET A 548 2.36 18.42 35.70
N GLU A 549 3.46 19.18 35.78
CA GLU A 549 3.40 20.65 35.73
C GLU A 549 2.98 21.17 34.35
N TRP A 550 3.39 20.48 33.27
CA TRP A 550 3.00 20.82 31.91
C TRP A 550 1.55 20.45 31.61
N THR A 551 1.11 19.24 31.99
CA THR A 551 -0.29 18.81 31.78
C THR A 551 -1.27 19.67 32.57
N SER A 552 -0.88 20.12 33.77
CA SER A 552 -1.70 21.03 34.59
C SER A 552 -1.87 22.41 33.95
N ARG A 553 -0.81 22.93 33.32
CA ARG A 553 -0.83 24.22 32.62
C ARG A 553 -1.63 24.16 31.32
N ILE A 554 -1.50 23.07 30.55
CA ILE A 554 -2.27 22.85 29.33
C ILE A 554 -3.76 22.71 29.66
N ALA A 555 -4.11 21.89 30.67
CA ALA A 555 -5.50 21.74 31.11
C ALA A 555 -6.11 23.06 31.62
N TRP A 556 -5.31 23.90 32.29
CA TRP A 556 -5.76 25.21 32.77
C TRP A 556 -5.94 26.22 31.64
N SER A 557 -4.99 26.33 30.70
CA SER A 557 -5.12 27.24 29.54
C SER A 557 -6.27 26.85 28.60
N LEU A 558 -6.54 25.56 28.43
CA LEU A 558 -7.68 25.07 27.63
C LEU A 558 -9.03 25.36 28.31
N ALA A 559 -9.09 25.32 29.64
CA ALA A 559 -10.31 25.65 30.39
C ALA A 559 -10.61 27.16 30.43
N THR A 560 -9.58 28.02 30.32
CA THR A 560 -9.72 29.48 30.45
C THR A 560 -9.61 30.25 29.14
N GLY A 561 -9.22 29.59 28.03
CA GLY A 561 -9.05 30.24 26.72
C GLY A 561 -7.91 31.26 26.67
N THR A 562 -6.97 31.23 27.61
CA THR A 562 -5.84 32.17 27.68
C THR A 562 -4.52 31.41 27.55
N TRP A 563 -3.80 31.68 26.46
CA TRP A 563 -2.42 31.23 26.24
C TRP A 563 -1.46 32.31 26.77
N ASN A 564 -0.57 31.94 27.69
CA ASN A 564 0.58 32.76 28.10
C ASN A 564 1.84 31.90 28.08
#